data_AF-A0A970PQ95-F1
#
_entry.id   AF-A0A970PQ95-F1
#
_cell.length_a   1.000
_cell.length_b   1.000
_cell.length_c   1.000
_cell.angle_alpha   90.00
_cell.angle_beta   90.00
_cell.angle_gamma   90.00
#
_symmetry.space_group_name_H-M   'P 1'
#
loop_
_entity.id
_entity.type
_entity.pdbx_description
1 polymer ?
#
loop_
_entity_poly.entity_id
_entity_poly.type
_entity_poly.pdbx_seq_one_letter_code
_entity_poly.pdbx_strand_id
1 'polypeptide(L)'
;MWIQLNFFSKALGMNVPVNVLLPSSGVSQRDLPVRPVLWLLHGAYGNQDDWIRRTAIERYAQEYDLAVVMPAAHLSGYADMAHGGAFYTYISKELPKMMRAFFPLSSKREENFIAGL
;
A
#
# COMPACT_ATOMS: atom_id res chain seq x y z
N MET A 1 -4.28 -7.11 11.12
CA MET A 1 -2.83 -7.07 11.42
C MET A 1 -2.21 -5.94 10.63
N TRP A 2 -1.67 -4.95 11.34
CA TRP A 2 -0.87 -3.88 10.75
C TRP A 2 0.60 -4.29 10.67
N ILE A 3 1.18 -4.11 9.49
CA ILE A 3 2.59 -4.36 9.18
C ILE A 3 3.17 -3.07 8.60
N GLN A 4 4.25 -2.57 9.17
CA GLN A 4 5.07 -1.55 8.54
C GLN A 4 6.33 -2.21 8.00
N LEU A 5 6.63 -2.01 6.73
CA LEU A 5 7.84 -2.52 6.10
C LEU A 5 8.60 -1.40 5.39
N ASN A 6 9.92 -1.56 5.33
CA ASN A 6 10.79 -0.74 4.52
C ASN A 6 11.46 -1.63 3.47
N PHE A 7 11.43 -1.22 2.21
CA PHE A 7 12.17 -1.91 1.15
C PHE A 7 12.88 -0.91 0.25
N PHE A 8 13.96 -1.36 -0.37
CA PHE A 8 14.70 -0.56 -1.33
C PHE A 8 13.93 -0.49 -2.66
N SER A 9 13.46 0.70 -3.02
CA SER A 9 12.85 0.97 -4.32
C SER A 9 13.94 1.25 -5.34
N LYS A 10 13.98 0.47 -6.42
CA LYS A 10 14.88 0.72 -7.54
C LYS A 10 14.43 1.93 -8.35
N ALA A 11 13.12 2.18 -8.44
CA ALA A 11 12.57 3.34 -9.13
C ALA A 11 12.94 4.66 -8.44
N LEU A 12 13.07 4.65 -7.11
CA LEU A 12 13.38 5.83 -6.30
C LEU A 12 14.84 5.90 -5.85
N GLY A 13 15.59 4.79 -5.93
CA GLY A 13 16.98 4.72 -5.48
C GLY A 13 17.14 4.86 -3.96
N MET A 14 16.09 4.55 -3.18
CA MET A 14 16.09 4.70 -1.72
C MET A 14 15.19 3.67 -1.03
N ASN A 15 15.40 3.48 0.27
CA ASN A 15 14.45 2.74 1.11
C ASN A 15 13.19 3.56 1.33
N VAL A 16 12.03 2.94 1.16
CA VAL A 16 10.73 3.59 1.33
C VAL A 16 9.83 2.81 2.30
N PRO A 17 9.16 3.50 3.22
CA PRO A 17 8.19 2.89 4.12
C PRO A 17 6.85 2.66 3.41
N VAL A 18 6.24 1.53 3.72
CA VAL A 18 4.86 1.19 3.32
C VAL A 18 4.16 0.56 4.51
N ASN A 19 2.96 1.05 4.81
CA ASN A 19 2.07 0.43 5.78
C ASN A 19 1.10 -0.51 5.04
N VAL A 20 0.92 -1.71 5.57
CA VAL A 20 -0.03 -2.71 5.05
C VAL A 20 -0.93 -3.17 6.18
N LEU A 21 -2.24 -3.13 5.94
CA LEU A 21 -3.24 -3.75 6.79
C LEU A 21 -3.67 -5.06 6.12
N LEU A 22 -3.41 -6.17 6.81
CA LEU A 22 -3.92 -7.48 6.45
C LEU A 22 -4.96 -7.89 7.48
N PRO A 23 -6.25 -7.94 7.13
CA PRO A 23 -7.27 -8.40 8.04
C PRO A 23 -7.00 -9.85 8.49
N SER A 24 -7.27 -10.15 9.75
CA SER A 24 -7.07 -11.49 10.31
C SER A 24 -8.43 -12.17 10.39
N SER A 25 -8.59 -13.30 9.70
CA SER A 25 -9.80 -14.12 9.78
C SER A 25 -9.71 -15.23 10.83
N GLY A 26 -8.68 -15.22 11.69
CA GLY A 26 -8.40 -16.33 12.62
C GLY A 26 -7.85 -17.59 11.93
N VAL A 27 -7.59 -17.52 10.63
CA VAL A 27 -6.99 -18.59 9.82
C VAL A 27 -5.47 -18.62 10.05
N SER A 28 -4.89 -19.82 10.06
CA SER A 28 -3.43 -19.99 10.22
C SER A 28 -2.68 -19.22 9.12
N GLN A 29 -1.53 -18.62 9.46
CA GLN A 29 -0.72 -17.84 8.51
C GLN A 29 -0.27 -18.63 7.26
N ARG A 30 -0.36 -19.97 7.27
CA ARG A 30 0.12 -20.83 6.17
C ARG A 30 -0.83 -20.87 4.97
N ASP A 31 -2.10 -20.48 5.15
CA ASP A 31 -3.13 -20.54 4.10
C ASP A 31 -3.89 -19.22 3.97
N LEU A 32 -3.19 -18.08 4.05
CA LEU A 32 -3.85 -16.79 3.87
C LEU A 32 -4.43 -16.70 2.44
N PRO A 33 -5.76 -16.57 2.29
CA PRO A 33 -6.37 -16.46 0.98
C PRO A 33 -5.90 -15.19 0.27
N VAL A 34 -5.90 -15.23 -1.06
CA VAL A 34 -5.72 -14.02 -1.87
C VAL A 34 -6.88 -13.07 -1.59
N ARG A 35 -6.57 -11.83 -1.20
CA ARG A 35 -7.57 -10.83 -0.80
C ARG A 35 -7.73 -9.71 -1.83
N PRO A 36 -8.92 -9.10 -1.91
CA PRO A 36 -9.08 -7.79 -2.53
C PRO A 36 -8.16 -6.77 -1.87
N VAL A 37 -7.72 -5.78 -2.64
CA VAL A 37 -6.75 -4.78 -2.19
C VAL A 37 -7.18 -3.36 -2.53
N LEU A 38 -7.00 -2.45 -1.58
CA LEU A 38 -7.11 -1.01 -1.74
C LEU A 38 -5.72 -0.36 -1.62
N TRP A 39 -5.26 0.31 -2.67
CA TRP A 39 -4.10 1.21 -2.63
C TRP A 39 -4.59 2.58 -2.17
N LEU A 40 -4.21 2.98 -0.95
CA LEU A 40 -4.75 4.17 -0.30
C LEU A 40 -3.67 5.25 -0.17
N LEU A 41 -3.80 6.27 -1.02
CA LEU A 41 -2.82 7.33 -1.21
C LEU A 41 -3.03 8.48 -0.22
N HIS A 42 -1.95 9.03 0.32
CA HIS A 42 -1.99 10.19 1.22
C HIS A 42 -2.03 11.52 0.44
N GLY A 43 -2.46 12.58 1.10
CA GLY A 43 -2.48 13.93 0.51
C GLY A 43 -1.11 14.62 0.55
N ALA A 44 -1.08 15.87 0.10
CA ALA A 44 0.09 16.72 0.23
C ALA A 44 0.51 16.89 1.71
N TYR A 45 1.82 16.97 1.94
CA TYR A 45 2.45 17.06 3.28
C TYR A 45 2.25 15.83 4.17
N GLY A 46 1.64 14.78 3.64
CA GLY A 46 1.37 13.53 4.31
C GLY A 46 2.43 12.45 4.09
N ASN A 47 2.18 11.28 4.66
CA ASN A 47 2.97 10.07 4.47
C ASN A 47 2.13 8.79 4.70
N GLN A 48 2.80 7.62 4.69
CA GLN A 48 2.16 6.31 4.83
C GLN A 48 1.38 6.10 6.15
N ASP A 49 1.60 6.91 7.17
CA ASP A 49 0.95 6.78 8.47
C ASP A 49 -0.40 7.50 8.54
N ASP A 50 -0.70 8.43 7.63
CA ASP A 50 -1.83 9.35 7.79
C ASP A 50 -3.17 8.66 7.97
N TRP A 51 -3.47 7.69 7.10
CA TRP A 51 -4.73 6.98 7.15
C TRP A 51 -4.88 6.16 8.43
N ILE A 52 -3.81 5.50 8.89
CA ILE A 52 -3.81 4.75 10.16
C ILE A 52 -4.00 5.69 11.35
N ARG A 53 -3.33 6.85 11.36
CA ARG A 53 -3.33 7.76 12.51
C ARG A 53 -4.56 8.66 12.58
N ARG A 54 -5.22 8.93 11.46
CA ARG A 54 -6.26 9.97 11.35
C ARG A 54 -7.65 9.40 11.05
N THR A 55 -7.77 8.09 10.84
CA THR A 55 -9.05 7.45 10.51
C THR A 55 -9.20 6.09 11.20
N ALA A 56 -10.37 5.48 11.08
CA ALA A 56 -10.62 4.11 11.52
C ALA A 56 -10.36 3.06 10.42
N ILE A 57 -9.42 3.30 9.51
CA ILE A 57 -9.18 2.43 8.34
C ILE A 57 -8.94 0.96 8.71
N GLU A 58 -8.29 0.67 9.82
CA GLU A 58 -8.08 -0.72 10.28
C GLU A 58 -9.39 -1.44 10.61
N ARG A 59 -10.35 -0.74 11.23
CA ARG A 59 -11.68 -1.30 11.51
C ARG A 59 -12.39 -1.66 10.21
N TYR A 60 -12.36 -0.78 9.21
CA TYR A 60 -13.01 -1.02 7.92
C TYR A 60 -12.32 -2.12 7.13
N ALA A 61 -10.98 -2.14 7.10
CA ALA A 61 -10.22 -3.22 6.47
C ALA A 61 -10.61 -4.60 7.02
N GLN A 62 -10.81 -4.68 8.35
CA GLN A 62 -11.25 -5.90 9.03
C GLN A 62 -12.71 -6.26 8.72
N GLU A 63 -13.61 -5.28 8.68
CA GLU A 63 -15.04 -5.48 8.41
C GLU A 63 -15.30 -6.02 6.98
N TYR A 64 -14.51 -5.57 6.01
CA TYR A 64 -14.68 -5.94 4.60
C TYR A 64 -13.72 -7.05 4.11
N ASP A 65 -12.91 -7.65 4.99
CA ASP A 65 -11.79 -8.56 4.64
C ASP A 65 -10.92 -8.01 3.48
N LEU A 66 -10.67 -6.69 3.53
CA LEU A 66 -9.98 -5.92 2.50
C LEU A 66 -8.55 -5.63 2.93
N ALA A 67 -7.57 -6.03 2.13
CA ALA A 67 -6.20 -5.61 2.35
C ALA A 67 -6.03 -4.13 1.98
N VAL A 68 -5.28 -3.37 2.78
CA VAL A 68 -5.03 -1.95 2.50
C VAL A 68 -3.53 -1.70 2.45
N VAL A 69 -3.05 -1.12 1.35
CA VAL A 69 -1.65 -0.71 1.17
C VAL A 69 -1.58 0.81 1.15
N MET A 70 -0.78 1.38 2.06
CA MET A 70 -0.57 2.83 2.20
C MET A 70 0.92 3.11 1.96
N PRO A 71 1.30 3.57 0.74
CA PRO A 71 2.69 3.86 0.43
C PRO A 71 3.07 5.30 0.78
N ALA A 72 4.35 5.53 1.09
CA ALA A 72 4.92 6.87 1.09
C ALA A 72 5.19 7.35 -0.34
N ALA A 73 4.83 8.60 -0.65
CA ALA A 73 5.09 9.21 -1.95
C ALA A 73 5.70 10.62 -1.85
N HIS A 74 6.04 11.09 -0.64
CA HIS A 74 6.62 12.41 -0.39
C HIS A 74 5.75 13.53 -1.03
N LEU A 75 6.35 14.66 -1.40
CA LEU A 75 5.70 15.74 -2.15
C LEU A 75 5.83 15.54 -3.67
N SER A 76 5.74 14.30 -4.15
CA SER A 76 5.95 13.99 -5.58
C SER A 76 4.74 14.29 -6.47
N GLY A 77 3.56 14.51 -5.88
CA GLY A 77 2.30 14.54 -6.63
C GLY A 77 2.03 13.23 -7.38
N TYR A 78 2.61 12.11 -6.93
CA TYR A 78 2.54 10.80 -7.59
C TYR A 78 3.07 10.78 -9.03
N ALA A 79 3.91 11.76 -9.40
CA ALA A 79 4.50 11.89 -10.72
C ALA A 79 5.96 11.45 -10.75
N ASP A 80 6.44 11.02 -11.92
CA ASP A 80 7.88 10.92 -12.16
C ASP A 80 8.44 12.36 -12.18
N MET A 81 9.22 12.71 -11.16
CA MET A 81 9.63 14.09 -10.93
C MET A 81 10.74 14.50 -11.91
N ALA A 82 10.68 15.72 -12.45
CA ALA A 82 11.78 16.27 -13.24
C ALA A 82 13.10 16.34 -12.45
N HIS A 83 13.00 16.60 -11.15
CA HIS A 83 14.11 16.59 -10.19
C HIS A 83 13.69 15.80 -8.96
N GLY A 84 13.94 14.49 -8.97
CA GLY A 84 13.57 13.60 -7.87
C GLY A 84 13.46 12.15 -8.32
N GLY A 85 12.75 11.35 -7.52
CA GLY A 85 12.49 9.94 -7.84
C GLY A 85 11.38 9.75 -8.87
N ALA A 86 11.38 8.59 -9.52
CA ALA A 86 10.32 8.16 -10.43
C ALA A 86 9.10 7.63 -9.64
N PHE A 87 8.36 8.52 -8.97
CA PHE A 87 7.25 8.13 -8.07
C PHE A 87 6.04 7.54 -8.80
N TYR A 88 5.75 7.96 -10.04
CA TYR A 88 4.68 7.33 -10.82
C TYR A 88 5.07 5.89 -11.16
N THR A 89 6.30 5.68 -11.62
CA THR A 89 6.84 4.34 -11.90
C THR A 89 6.87 3.45 -10.66
N TYR A 90 7.28 4.01 -9.51
CA TYR A 90 7.23 3.32 -8.22
C TYR A 90 5.81 2.88 -7.86
N ILE A 91 4.84 3.81 -7.85
CA ILE A 91 3.46 3.56 -7.40
C ILE A 91 2.71 2.64 -8.37
N SER A 92 2.87 2.82 -9.68
CA SER A 92 2.05 2.12 -10.66
C SER A 92 2.62 0.77 -11.09
N LYS A 93 3.92 0.52 -10.91
CA LYS A 93 4.60 -0.71 -11.39
C LYS A 93 5.34 -1.45 -10.29
N GLU A 94 6.28 -0.78 -9.62
CA GLU A 94 7.19 -1.45 -8.67
C GLU A 94 6.45 -1.88 -7.41
N LEU A 95 5.72 -0.96 -6.78
CA LEU A 95 5.01 -1.20 -5.53
C LEU A 95 3.98 -2.35 -5.65
N PRO A 96 3.08 -2.39 -6.64
CA PRO A 96 2.12 -3.48 -6.76
C PRO A 96 2.78 -4.84 -6.99
N LYS A 97 3.87 -4.88 -7.75
CA LYS A 97 4.66 -6.09 -7.97
C LYS A 97 5.30 -6.57 -6.66
N MET A 98 5.92 -5.66 -5.91
CA MET A 98 6.57 -5.97 -4.64
C MET A 98 5.56 -6.43 -3.58
N MET A 99 4.44 -5.72 -3.43
CA MET A 99 3.44 -6.05 -2.40
C MET A 99 2.78 -7.40 -2.67
N ARG A 100 2.54 -7.75 -3.93
CA ARG A 100 2.03 -9.09 -4.32
C ARG A 100 3.05 -10.21 -4.14
N ALA A 101 4.34 -9.90 -4.12
CA ALA A 101 5.39 -10.87 -3.81
C ALA A 101 5.49 -11.14 -2.29
N PHE A 102 5.19 -10.13 -1.46
CA PHE A 102 5.22 -10.26 0.00
C PHE A 102 3.90 -10.75 0.60
N PHE A 103 2.78 -10.42 -0.02
CA PHE A 103 1.45 -10.63 0.55
C PHE A 103 0.49 -11.20 -0.48
N PRO A 104 -0.50 -12.00 -0.05
CA PRO A 104 -1.50 -12.60 -0.93
C PRO A 104 -2.56 -11.57 -1.35
N LEU A 105 -2.19 -10.69 -2.29
CA LEU A 105 -3.05 -9.61 -2.79
C LEU A 105 -3.52 -9.91 -4.21
N SER A 106 -4.80 -9.67 -4.49
CA SER A 106 -5.38 -9.93 -5.80
C SER A 106 -4.77 -9.06 -6.90
N SER A 107 -4.70 -9.64 -8.10
CA SER A 107 -4.35 -8.95 -9.34
C SER A 107 -5.57 -8.72 -10.24
N LYS A 108 -6.74 -9.26 -9.88
CA LYS A 108 -7.98 -9.11 -10.66
C LYS A 108 -8.48 -7.68 -10.56
N ARG A 109 -8.95 -7.11 -11.68
CA ARG A 109 -9.37 -5.71 -11.75
C ARG A 109 -10.54 -5.40 -10.82
N GLU A 110 -11.48 -6.32 -10.71
CA GLU A 110 -12.68 -6.26 -9.88
C GLU A 110 -12.39 -6.34 -8.37
N GLU A 111 -11.18 -6.72 -7.97
CA GLU A 111 -10.74 -6.86 -6.57
C GLU A 111 -9.56 -5.90 -6.26
N ASN A 112 -9.27 -4.93 -7.14
CA ASN A 112 -8.07 -4.10 -7.10
C ASN A 112 -8.44 -2.62 -7.24
N PHE A 113 -8.52 -1.93 -6.10
CA PHE A 113 -9.06 -0.59 -5.96
C PHE A 113 -7.97 0.43 -5.62
N ILE A 114 -8.18 1.70 -5.99
CA ILE A 114 -7.30 2.80 -5.62
C ILE A 114 -8.13 4.01 -5.17
N ALA A 115 -7.67 4.69 -4.12
CA ALA A 115 -8.28 5.92 -3.61
C ALA A 115 -7.21 6.83 -3.00
N GLY A 116 -7.51 8.12 -2.84
CA GLY A 116 -6.59 9.11 -2.25
C GLY A 116 -7.31 10.40 -1.89
N LEU A 117 -6.56 11.31 -1.24
CA LEU A 117 -7.03 12.62 -0.77
C LEU A 117 -6.31 13.76 -1.49
#